data_AF-A0A438D708-F1
#
_entry.id   AF-A0A438D708-F1
#
_cell.length_a   1.000
_cell.length_b   1.000
_cell.length_c   1.000
_cell.angle_alpha   90.00
_cell.angle_beta   90.00
_cell.angle_gamma   90.00
#
_symmetry.space_group_name_H-M   'P 1'
#
loop_
_entity.id
_entity.type
_entity.pdbx_description
1 polymer ?
#
loop_
_entity_poly.entity_id
_entity_poly.type
_entity_poly.pdbx_seq_one_letter_code
_entity_poly.pdbx_strand_id
1 'polypeptide(L)'
;MADPQRNGLAERDVEQAIVALKKGAYLLKYGRRGKPKFCPFRLSNDESMLIWYSGKEEKQLKLNNVSRIIPGQRTDQMTFLSWLLMWFEAISGLRIGLDKSEILLVGRVENLEVLALEFGYKAGVLPSTYLGLPLGAPHKFVAVWDGVEERL
;
A
#
# COMPACT_ATOMS: atom_id res chain seq x y z
N MET A 1 5.55 -23.31 21.12
CA MET A 1 5.62 -24.46 20.20
C MET A 1 5.14 -23.96 18.85
N ALA A 2 6.03 -23.80 17.86
CA ALA A 2 5.65 -23.32 16.53
C ALA A 2 5.07 -24.48 15.71
N ASP A 3 3.94 -24.23 15.05
CA ASP A 3 3.13 -25.25 14.36
C ASP A 3 3.83 -25.74 13.06
N PRO A 4 4.19 -27.03 12.94
CA PRO A 4 4.88 -27.58 11.77
C PRO A 4 4.11 -27.44 10.45
N GLN A 5 2.78 -27.31 10.52
CA GLN A 5 1.91 -27.18 9.33
C GLN A 5 2.08 -25.84 8.61
N ARG A 6 2.40 -24.76 9.35
CA ARG A 6 2.58 -23.41 8.77
C ARG A 6 3.80 -23.31 7.87
N ASN A 7 4.88 -24.03 8.19
CA ASN A 7 6.11 -24.01 7.39
C ASN A 7 5.93 -24.73 6.04
N GLY A 8 5.20 -25.84 6.01
CA GLY A 8 4.99 -26.60 4.77
C GLY A 8 4.07 -25.92 3.76
N LEU A 9 3.20 -25.00 4.19
CA LEU A 9 2.37 -24.20 3.28
C LEU A 9 3.19 -23.11 2.58
N ALA A 10 3.98 -22.36 3.35
CA ALA A 10 4.80 -21.27 2.83
C ALA A 10 5.89 -21.77 1.86
N GLU A 11 6.46 -22.94 2.12
CA GLU A 11 7.47 -23.56 1.25
C GLU A 11 6.88 -23.92 -0.13
N ARG A 12 5.65 -24.45 -0.16
CA ARG A 12 4.92 -24.72 -1.42
C ARG A 12 4.62 -23.46 -2.20
N ASP A 13 4.28 -22.37 -1.52
CA ASP A 13 4.01 -21.08 -2.17
C ASP A 13 5.29 -20.51 -2.81
N VAL A 14 6.44 -20.68 -2.15
CA VAL A 14 7.75 -20.28 -2.69
C VAL A 14 8.11 -21.11 -3.92
N GLU A 15 7.96 -22.43 -3.86
CA GLU A 15 8.23 -23.30 -5.01
C GLU A 15 7.34 -22.94 -6.21
N GLN A 16 6.06 -22.68 -5.98
CA GLN A 16 5.13 -22.25 -7.03
C GLN A 16 5.55 -20.90 -7.63
N ALA A 17 5.99 -19.95 -6.81
CA ALA A 17 6.49 -18.65 -7.28
C ALA A 17 7.75 -18.81 -8.14
N ILE A 18 8.69 -19.66 -7.74
CA ILE A 18 9.90 -19.96 -8.52
C ILE A 18 9.53 -20.61 -9.86
N VAL A 19 8.61 -21.59 -9.85
CA VAL A 19 8.15 -22.26 -11.07
C VAL A 19 7.46 -21.26 -12.02
N ALA A 20 6.63 -20.36 -11.50
CA ALA A 20 6.00 -19.32 -12.29
C ALA A 20 7.04 -18.39 -12.93
N LEU A 21 8.05 -17.97 -12.16
CA LEU A 21 9.16 -17.16 -12.67
C LEU A 21 9.97 -17.91 -13.73
N LYS A 22 10.29 -19.19 -13.56
CA LYS A 22 10.99 -19.98 -14.60
C LYS A 22 10.19 -20.12 -15.89
N LYS A 23 8.86 -20.20 -15.82
CA LYS A 23 7.98 -20.22 -17.01
C LYS A 23 7.92 -18.87 -17.70
N GLY A 24 8.13 -17.78 -16.96
CA GLY A 24 8.02 -16.41 -17.45
C GLY A 24 6.75 -15.77 -16.90
N ALA A 25 6.86 -15.13 -15.74
CA ALA A 25 5.74 -14.47 -15.08
C ALA A 25 5.64 -13.01 -15.54
N TYR A 26 4.44 -12.53 -15.80
CA TYR A 26 4.21 -11.12 -16.11
C TYR A 26 4.22 -10.30 -14.82
N LEU A 27 5.24 -9.45 -14.65
CA LEU A 27 5.36 -8.54 -13.52
C LEU A 27 5.22 -7.10 -13.98
N LEU A 28 4.71 -6.24 -13.10
CA LEU A 28 4.60 -4.82 -13.37
C LEU A 28 5.96 -4.14 -13.19
N LYS A 29 6.53 -3.61 -14.28
CA LYS A 29 7.81 -2.89 -14.26
C LYS A 29 7.59 -1.39 -14.28
N TYR A 30 8.14 -0.70 -13.28
CA TYR A 30 8.22 0.76 -13.24
C TYR A 30 9.54 1.23 -13.86
N GLY A 31 9.45 2.03 -14.92
CA GLY A 31 10.60 2.73 -15.49
C GLY A 31 10.82 4.08 -14.80
N ARG A 32 12.01 4.69 -14.98
CA ARG A 32 12.28 6.06 -14.48
C ARG A 32 11.32 7.11 -15.05
N ARG A 33 10.75 6.86 -16.23
CA ARG A 33 9.82 7.75 -16.94
C ARG A 33 8.73 6.92 -17.62
N GLY A 34 7.54 7.49 -17.70
CA GLY A 34 6.39 6.92 -18.41
C GLY A 34 5.55 5.96 -17.56
N LYS A 35 4.50 5.43 -18.16
CA LYS A 35 3.54 4.55 -17.49
C LYS A 35 4.17 3.18 -17.19
N PRO A 36 3.82 2.54 -16.06
CA PRO A 36 4.21 1.17 -15.75
C PRO A 36 3.77 0.20 -16.85
N LYS A 37 4.55 -0.86 -17.07
CA LYS A 37 4.25 -1.86 -18.11
C LYS A 37 4.33 -3.27 -17.53
N PHE A 38 3.34 -4.09 -17.85
CA PHE A 38 3.44 -5.53 -17.62
C PHE A 38 4.49 -6.11 -18.56
N CYS A 39 5.46 -6.80 -17.99
CA CYS A 39 6.62 -7.33 -18.70
C CYS A 39 6.87 -8.76 -18.22
N PRO A 40 7.13 -9.71 -19.13
CA PRO A 40 7.50 -11.06 -18.73
C PRO A 40 8.92 -11.06 -18.16
N PHE A 41 9.05 -11.51 -16.92
CA PHE A 41 10.32 -11.79 -16.26
C PHE A 41 10.51 -13.29 -16.15
N ARG A 42 11.72 -13.76 -16.41
CA ARG A 42 12.08 -15.17 -16.32
C ARG A 42 13.36 -15.39 -15.54
N LEU A 43 13.40 -16.44 -14.72
CA LEU A 43 14.66 -16.93 -14.14
C LEU A 43 15.44 -17.77 -15.15
N SER A 44 16.77 -17.65 -15.15
CA SER A 44 17.65 -18.58 -15.87
C SER A 44 17.48 -20.01 -15.34
N ASN A 45 17.91 -21.01 -16.13
CA ASN A 45 17.77 -22.42 -15.75
C ASN A 45 18.47 -22.76 -14.44
N ASP A 46 19.61 -22.12 -14.19
CA ASP A 46 20.43 -22.23 -12.98
C ASP A 46 19.98 -21.28 -11.84
N GLU A 47 18.87 -20.56 -12.03
CA GLU A 47 18.31 -19.60 -11.07
C GLU A 47 19.24 -18.45 -10.68
N SER A 48 20.34 -18.24 -11.40
CA SER A 48 21.35 -17.21 -11.05
C SER A 48 21.03 -15.83 -11.63
N MET A 49 20.17 -15.75 -12.65
CA MET A 49 19.84 -14.50 -13.35
C MET A 49 18.34 -14.31 -13.51
N LEU A 50 17.90 -13.05 -13.37
CA LEU A 50 16.59 -12.59 -13.79
C LEU A 50 16.68 -11.91 -15.16
N ILE A 51 15.85 -12.35 -16.10
CA ILE A 51 15.89 -11.97 -17.52
C ILE A 51 14.55 -11.35 -17.89
N TRP A 52 14.55 -10.24 -18.63
CA TRP A 52 13.34 -9.62 -19.19
C TRP A 52 13.65 -8.88 -20.48
N TYR A 53 12.62 -8.59 -21.27
CA TYR A 53 12.76 -7.79 -22.49
C TYR A 53 12.32 -6.35 -22.25
N SER A 54 13.11 -5.40 -22.76
CA SER A 54 12.78 -3.99 -22.78
C SER A 54 12.78 -3.48 -24.21
N GLY A 55 11.62 -3.52 -24.86
CA GLY A 55 11.53 -3.32 -26.30
C GLY A 55 12.02 -4.58 -27.03
N LYS A 56 13.03 -4.43 -27.90
CA LYS A 56 13.66 -5.56 -28.60
C LYS A 56 14.94 -6.06 -27.92
N GLU A 57 15.37 -5.39 -26.85
CA GLU A 57 16.60 -5.75 -26.14
C GLU A 57 16.30 -6.65 -24.95
N GLU A 58 17.03 -7.76 -24.86
CA GLU A 58 17.07 -8.57 -23.65
C GLU A 58 17.92 -7.89 -22.58
N LYS A 59 17.43 -7.90 -21.35
CA LYS A 59 18.11 -7.38 -20.16
C LYS A 59 18.22 -8.51 -19.15
N GLN A 60 19.34 -8.51 -18.43
CA GLN A 60 19.69 -9.55 -17.47
C GLN A 60 20.20 -8.90 -16.18
N LEU A 61 19.83 -9.48 -15.03
CA LEU A 61 20.28 -9.09 -13.71
C LEU A 61 20.78 -10.33 -12.97
N LYS A 62 22.06 -10.35 -12.61
CA LYS A 62 22.61 -11.39 -11.73
C LYS A 62 22.03 -11.22 -10.33
N LEU A 63 21.39 -12.26 -9.82
CA LEU A 63 20.77 -12.23 -8.49
C LEU A 63 21.81 -12.06 -7.38
N ASN A 64 23.02 -12.60 -7.56
CA ASN A 64 24.13 -12.41 -6.63
C ASN A 64 24.58 -10.95 -6.48
N ASN A 65 24.23 -10.07 -7.44
CA ASN A 65 24.51 -8.64 -7.33
C ASN A 65 23.40 -7.88 -6.60
N VAL A 66 22.27 -8.52 -6.29
CA VAL A 66 21.15 -7.90 -5.57
C VAL A 66 21.47 -7.92 -4.08
N SER A 67 21.80 -6.75 -3.53
CA SER A 67 22.14 -6.62 -2.10
C SER A 67 20.93 -6.46 -1.20
N ARG A 68 19.80 -5.96 -1.73
CA ARG A 68 18.58 -5.70 -0.95
C ARG A 68 17.34 -5.78 -1.83
N ILE A 69 16.32 -6.48 -1.34
CA ILE A 69 14.98 -6.49 -1.90
C ILE A 69 14.08 -5.73 -0.92
N ILE A 70 13.33 -4.74 -1.43
CA ILE A 70 12.38 -3.98 -0.62
C ILE A 70 11.00 -4.55 -0.90
N PRO A 71 10.39 -5.32 0.03
CA PRO A 71 9.04 -5.83 -0.15
C PRO A 71 8.04 -4.67 -0.15
N GLY A 72 7.30 -4.52 -1.25
CA GLY A 72 6.20 -3.56 -1.38
C GLY A 72 6.63 -2.14 -1.74
N GLN A 73 6.58 -1.81 -3.04
CA GLN A 73 6.35 -0.41 -3.42
C GLN A 73 4.92 -0.04 -3.04
N ARG A 74 4.82 0.68 -1.92
CA ARG A 74 3.68 1.49 -1.51
C ARG A 74 3.29 2.41 -2.67
N THR A 75 2.00 2.45 -2.99
CA THR A 75 1.42 3.21 -4.10
C THR A 75 1.75 4.71 -4.03
N ASP A 76 1.67 5.40 -5.17
CA ASP A 76 1.84 6.86 -5.29
C ASP A 76 0.92 7.67 -4.34
N GLN A 77 -0.17 7.05 -3.88
CA GLN A 77 -1.08 7.62 -2.88
C GLN A 77 -0.44 7.72 -1.49
N MET A 78 0.37 6.73 -1.09
CA MET A 78 1.05 6.72 0.22
C MET A 78 2.22 7.71 0.26
N THR A 79 2.96 7.87 -0.85
CA THR A 79 3.99 8.90 -0.96
C THR A 79 3.37 10.29 -1.02
N PHE A 80 2.29 10.49 -1.77
CA PHE A 80 1.57 11.76 -1.80
C PHE A 80 1.03 12.16 -0.43
N LEU A 81 0.37 11.25 0.30
CA LEU A 81 -0.17 11.54 1.62
C LEU A 81 0.94 11.85 2.64
N SER A 82 2.03 11.09 2.64
CA SER A 82 3.19 11.37 3.50
C SER A 82 3.83 12.72 3.18
N TRP A 83 3.99 13.05 1.90
CA TRP A 83 4.51 14.35 1.47
C TRP A 83 3.57 15.50 1.86
N LEU A 84 2.25 15.35 1.66
CA LEU A 84 1.24 16.34 2.02
C LEU A 84 1.27 16.66 3.52
N LEU A 85 1.35 15.62 4.36
CA LEU A 85 1.39 15.77 5.82
C LEU A 85 2.68 16.47 6.27
N MET A 86 3.83 16.13 5.67
CA MET A 86 5.10 16.83 5.95
C MET A 86 5.04 18.32 5.57
N TRP A 87 4.48 18.66 4.40
CA TRP A 87 4.33 20.05 3.97
C TRP A 87 3.36 20.83 4.86
N PHE A 88 2.26 20.21 5.30
CA PHE A 88 1.34 20.82 6.23
C PHE A 88 2.02 21.15 7.57
N GLU A 89 2.77 20.22 8.15
CA GLU A 89 3.52 20.47 9.39
C GLU A 89 4.56 21.60 9.21
N ALA A 90 5.28 21.61 8.09
CA ALA A 90 6.27 22.64 7.79
C ALA A 90 5.66 24.05 7.63
N ILE A 91 4.47 24.16 7.01
CA ILE A 91 3.82 25.46 6.75
C ILE A 91 3.03 25.94 7.97
N SER A 92 2.34 25.03 8.67
CA SER A 92 1.50 25.38 9.82
C SER A 92 2.28 25.51 11.13
N GLY A 93 3.47 24.91 11.22
CA GLY A 93 4.22 24.77 12.47
C GLY A 93 3.53 23.86 13.51
N LEU A 94 2.45 23.18 13.10
CA LEU A 94 1.69 22.28 13.97
C LEU A 94 2.22 20.86 13.83
N ARG A 95 2.60 20.26 14.96
CA ARG A 95 2.91 18.83 15.02
C ARG A 95 1.63 18.02 14.96
N ILE A 96 1.56 17.11 14.00
CA ILE A 96 0.45 16.16 13.89
C ILE A 96 0.65 15.08 14.97
N GLY A 97 -0.25 15.03 15.95
CA GLY A 97 -0.25 14.01 17.00
C GLY A 97 -0.70 12.67 16.45
N LEU A 98 0.25 11.86 15.98
CA LEU A 98 0.01 10.55 15.34
C LEU A 98 -0.69 9.55 16.28
N ASP A 99 -0.45 9.69 17.58
CA ASP A 99 -1.03 8.86 18.65
C ASP A 99 -2.52 9.11 18.90
N LYS A 100 -3.02 10.29 18.54
CA LYS A 100 -4.40 10.76 18.80
C LYS A 100 -5.28 10.85 17.56
N SER A 101 -4.70 10.65 16.38
CA SER A 101 -5.42 10.84 15.11
C SER A 101 -5.93 9.52 14.54
N GLU A 102 -7.18 9.56 14.11
CA GLU A 102 -7.85 8.48 13.39
C GLU A 102 -7.91 8.83 11.90
N ILE A 103 -7.61 7.86 11.03
CA ILE A 103 -7.83 8.02 9.59
C ILE A 103 -9.28 7.64 9.28
N LEU A 104 -10.01 8.60 8.72
CA LEU A 104 -11.34 8.39 8.13
C LEU A 104 -11.23 8.53 6.61
N LEU A 105 -11.58 7.48 5.87
CA LEU A 105 -11.61 7.54 4.41
C LEU A 105 -12.93 8.15 3.94
N VAL A 106 -12.84 9.25 3.19
CA VAL A 106 -13.97 9.86 2.52
C VAL A 106 -13.97 9.40 1.07
N GLY A 107 -14.85 8.46 0.72
CA GLY A 107 -14.96 7.86 -0.62
C GLY A 107 -14.57 6.37 -0.68
N ARG A 108 -14.55 5.78 -1.89
CA ARG A 108 -14.19 4.37 -2.08
C ARG A 108 -12.68 4.21 -2.15
N VAL A 109 -12.08 3.85 -1.02
CA VAL A 109 -10.65 3.53 -0.90
C VAL A 109 -10.52 2.15 -0.27
N GLU A 110 -9.82 1.25 -0.96
CA GLU A 110 -9.60 -0.12 -0.48
C GLU A 110 -8.43 -0.14 0.51
N ASN A 111 -8.59 -0.83 1.65
CA ASN A 111 -7.57 -1.12 2.69
C ASN A 111 -7.27 -0.03 3.74
N LEU A 112 -8.30 0.46 4.45
CA LEU A 112 -8.16 1.40 5.59
C LEU A 112 -7.24 0.89 6.70
N GLU A 113 -7.36 -0.37 7.08
CA GLU A 113 -6.61 -0.95 8.20
C GLU A 113 -5.10 -0.96 7.94
N VAL A 114 -4.71 -1.22 6.68
CA VAL A 114 -3.31 -1.21 6.24
C VAL A 114 -2.74 0.21 6.31
N LEU A 115 -3.54 1.22 5.93
CA LEU A 115 -3.13 2.63 6.02
C LEU A 115 -2.99 3.08 7.47
N ALA A 116 -3.94 2.72 8.33
CA ALA A 116 -3.90 3.06 9.74
C ALA A 116 -2.65 2.47 10.42
N LEU A 117 -2.40 1.17 10.24
CA LEU A 117 -1.25 0.46 10.79
C LEU A 117 0.09 1.10 10.36
N GLU A 118 0.20 1.47 9.08
CA GLU A 118 1.46 1.93 8.49
C GLU A 118 1.92 3.30 9.00
N PHE A 119 0.97 4.18 9.30
CA PHE A 119 1.26 5.50 9.82
C PHE A 119 1.16 5.57 11.36
N GLY A 120 0.84 4.46 12.02
CA GLY A 120 0.59 4.41 13.46
C GLY A 120 -0.72 5.09 13.88
N TYR A 121 -1.63 5.35 12.94
CA TYR A 121 -2.96 5.87 13.23
C TYR A 121 -3.93 4.75 13.57
N LYS A 122 -5.06 5.13 14.18
CA LYS A 122 -6.21 4.23 14.34
C LYS A 122 -7.12 4.33 13.12
N ALA A 123 -7.69 3.21 12.70
CA ALA A 123 -8.72 3.19 11.66
C ALA A 123 -10.02 3.73 12.25
N GLY A 124 -10.53 4.84 11.71
CA GLY A 124 -11.81 5.41 12.12
C GLY A 124 -12.97 4.75 11.36
N VAL A 125 -14.15 4.71 11.96
CA VAL A 125 -15.36 4.14 11.36
C VAL A 125 -16.38 5.25 11.10
N LEU A 126 -17.00 5.27 9.91
CA LEU A 126 -18.13 6.14 9.61
C LEU A 126 -19.46 5.45 9.97
N PRO A 127 -20.49 6.20 10.42
CA PRO A 127 -20.48 7.65 10.65
C PRO A 127 -19.76 8.04 11.95
N SER A 128 -19.06 9.18 11.94
CA SER A 128 -18.29 9.69 13.08
C SER A 128 -18.65 11.15 13.38
N THR A 129 -18.30 11.68 14.56
CA THR A 129 -18.54 13.09 14.90
C THR A 129 -17.21 13.85 14.99
N TYR A 130 -17.04 14.91 14.22
CA TYR A 130 -15.88 15.80 14.27
C TYR A 130 -16.30 17.23 14.59
N LEU A 131 -15.77 17.79 15.68
CA LEU A 131 -16.14 19.13 16.17
C LEU A 131 -17.66 19.34 16.34
N GLY A 132 -18.39 18.28 16.70
CA GLY A 132 -19.85 18.32 16.83
C GLY A 132 -20.63 18.09 15.52
N LEU A 133 -19.95 17.93 14.38
CA LEU A 133 -20.57 17.67 13.09
C LEU A 133 -20.52 16.18 12.72
N PRO A 134 -21.63 15.59 12.27
CA PRO A 134 -21.65 14.21 11.81
C PRO A 134 -21.02 14.07 10.42
N LEU A 135 -19.92 13.32 10.34
CA LEU A 135 -19.23 12.95 9.11
C LEU A 135 -19.73 11.58 8.62
N GLY A 136 -20.04 11.48 7.32
CA GLY A 136 -20.47 10.24 6.67
C GLY A 136 -21.87 9.74 7.05
N ALA A 137 -22.60 10.48 7.89
CA ALA A 137 -24.00 10.19 8.18
C ALA A 137 -24.87 10.42 6.93
N PRO A 138 -25.76 9.49 6.56
CA PRO A 138 -26.68 9.72 5.46
C PRO A 138 -27.60 10.90 5.77
N HIS A 139 -27.88 11.76 4.78
CA HIS A 139 -28.70 12.96 4.93
C HIS A 139 -30.12 12.71 5.48
N LYS A 140 -30.57 11.45 5.49
CA LYS A 140 -31.90 11.03 5.96
C LYS A 140 -31.95 10.72 7.46
N PHE A 141 -30.82 10.65 8.15
CA PHE A 141 -30.77 10.40 9.60
C PHE A 141 -30.87 11.70 10.38
N VAL A 142 -32.07 12.29 10.40
CA VAL A 142 -32.38 13.60 11.03
C VAL A 142 -31.92 13.66 12.50
N ALA A 143 -32.12 12.58 13.28
CA ALA A 143 -31.68 12.49 14.68
C ALA A 143 -30.17 12.69 14.89
N VAL A 144 -29.34 12.49 13.86
CA VAL A 144 -27.89 12.70 13.90
C VAL A 144 -27.54 14.19 13.68
N TRP A 145 -28.44 14.97 13.08
CA TRP A 145 -28.28 16.39 12.78
C TRP A 145 -28.96 17.32 13.80
N ASP A 146 -29.92 16.83 14.59
CA ASP A 146 -30.69 17.63 15.56
C ASP A 146 -29.80 18.41 16.56
N GLY A 147 -28.66 17.84 16.97
CA GLY A 147 -27.72 18.50 17.90
C GLY A 147 -26.75 19.51 17.26
N VAL A 148 -26.76 19.65 15.92
CA VAL A 148 -25.93 20.62 15.17
C VAL A 148 -26.61 21.98 15.12
N GLU A 149 -27.95 21.99 14.96
CA GLU A 149 -28.73 23.22 14.78
C GLU A 149 -28.80 24.06 16.07
N GLU A 150 -28.77 23.43 17.25
CA GLU A 150 -28.80 24.13 18.55
C GLU A 150 -27.46 24.80 18.95
N ARG A 151 -26.39 24.64 18.16
CA ARG A 151 -25.02 25.11 18.50
C ARG A 151 -24.47 26.21 17.58
N LEU A 152 -25.24 26.66 16.60
CA LEU A 152 -24.96 27.83 15.76
C LEU A 152 -25.67 29.07 16.30
#